data_AF-A0A358Q6J3-F1
#
_entry.id   AF-A0A358Q6J3-F1
#
_cell.length_a   1.000
_cell.length_b   1.000
_cell.length_c   1.000
_cell.angle_alpha   90.00
_cell.angle_beta   90.00
_cell.angle_gamma   90.00
#
_symmetry.space_group_name_H-M   'P 1'
#
loop_
_entity.id
_entity.type
_entity.pdbx_description
1 polymer ?
#
loop_
_entity_poly.entity_id
_entity_poly.type
_entity_poly.pdbx_seq_one_letter_code
_entity_poly.pdbx_strand_id
1 'polypeptide(L)' 'MRHYTQYESIDELLSSGGFVVNSEEDYEAIPDEAIDAHVRKTTNFLSWKEMLTEAVDAYTH' A
#
# COMPACT_ATOMS: atom_id res chain seq x y z
N MET A 1 1.96 1.28 -10.67
CA MET A 1 1.15 1.89 -9.59
C MET A 1 0.35 3.12 -10.01
N ARG A 2 0.90 4.01 -10.84
CA ARG A 2 0.25 5.27 -11.27
C ARG A 2 -1.17 5.19 -11.86
N HIS A 3 -1.61 4.02 -12.31
CA HIS A 3 -2.97 3.83 -12.81
C HIS A 3 -4.04 3.84 -11.71
N TYR A 4 -3.66 3.47 -10.49
CA TYR A 4 -4.59 3.28 -9.36
C TYR A 4 -4.30 4.23 -8.19
N THR A 5 -3.15 4.89 -8.19
CA THR A 5 -2.68 5.82 -7.15
C THR A 5 -1.84 6.91 -7.80
N GLN A 6 -1.66 8.05 -7.14
CA GLN A 6 -0.77 9.12 -7.63
C GLN A 6 0.73 8.83 -7.39
N TYR A 7 1.05 7.77 -6.65
CA TYR A 7 2.40 7.46 -6.20
C TYR A 7 3.16 6.60 -7.20
N GLU A 8 4.48 6.79 -7.25
CA GLU A 8 5.36 6.01 -8.11
C GLU A 8 5.59 4.59 -7.59
N SER A 9 5.60 4.44 -6.26
CA SER A 9 5.97 3.19 -5.57
C SER A 9 5.14 2.98 -4.29
N ILE A 10 5.10 1.73 -3.83
CA ILE A 10 4.52 1.37 -2.53
C ILE A 10 5.15 2.16 -1.39
N ASP A 11 6.47 2.31 -1.43
CA ASP A 11 7.24 3.01 -0.39
C ASP A 11 6.81 4.48 -0.24
N GLU A 12 6.55 5.15 -1.37
CA GLU A 12 6.06 6.52 -1.39
C GLU A 12 4.61 6.61 -0.87
N LEU A 13 3.76 5.64 -1.23
CA LEU A 13 2.42 5.53 -0.68
C LEU A 13 2.47 5.34 0.84
N LEU A 14 3.30 4.44 1.37
CA LEU A 14 3.43 4.21 2.81
C LEU A 14 3.98 5.45 3.53
N SER A 15 5.05 6.04 3.00
CA SER A 15 5.65 7.26 3.53
C SER A 15 4.65 8.43 3.56
N SER A 16 3.78 8.55 2.56
CA SER A 16 2.72 9.58 2.55
C SER A 16 1.67 9.39 3.65
N GLY A 17 1.48 8.14 4.12
CA GLY A 17 0.62 7.79 5.25
C GLY A 17 1.31 7.89 6.61
N GLY A 18 2.61 8.23 6.63
CA GLY A 18 3.42 8.20 7.86
C GLY A 18 3.85 6.79 8.28
N PHE A 19 3.68 5.79 7.42
CA PHE A 19 4.15 4.44 7.65
C PHE A 19 5.61 4.34 7.19
N VAL A 20 6.51 4.07 8.14
CA VAL A 20 7.93 3.86 7.86
C VAL A 20 8.20 2.37 8.00
N VAL A 21 8.45 1.70 6.86
CA VAL A 21 8.73 0.26 6.81
C VAL A 21 10.17 0.07 6.37
N ASN A 22 11.06 -0.27 7.29
CA ASN A 22 12.45 -0.61 6.98
C ASN A 22 12.71 -2.11 7.09
N SER A 23 11.79 -2.86 7.68
CA SER A 23 11.91 -4.30 7.94
C SER A 23 10.54 -4.95 7.97
N GLU A 24 10.52 -6.28 7.88
CA GLU A 24 9.28 -7.07 7.93
C GLU A 24 8.52 -6.87 9.25
N GLU A 25 9.24 -6.71 10.37
CA GLU A 25 8.65 -6.39 11.68
C GLU A 25 7.92 -5.04 11.68
N ASP A 26 8.45 -4.02 11.01
CA ASP A 26 7.79 -2.71 10.90
C ASP A 26 6.46 -2.85 10.15
N TYR A 27 6.43 -3.72 9.16
CA TYR A 27 5.24 -3.99 8.37
C TYR A 27 4.17 -4.72 9.21
N GLU A 28 4.55 -5.76 9.97
CA GLU A 28 3.64 -6.47 10.87
C GLU A 28 3.16 -5.59 12.04
N ALA A 29 3.93 -4.56 12.42
CA ALA A 29 3.53 -3.60 13.43
C ALA A 29 2.49 -2.58 12.95
N ILE A 30 2.29 -2.44 11.62
CA ILE A 30 1.28 -1.54 11.08
C ILE A 30 -0.11 -2.12 11.33
N PRO A 31 -1.02 -1.37 11.99
CA PRO A 31 -2.39 -1.82 12.14
C PRO A 31 -3.08 -1.95 10.77
N ASP A 32 -3.66 -3.12 10.47
CA ASP A 32 -4.40 -3.38 9.23
C ASP A 32 -5.45 -2.30 8.94
N GLU A 33 -6.17 -1.83 9.96
CA GLU A 33 -7.20 -0.80 9.81
C GLU A 33 -6.62 0.56 9.39
N ALA A 34 -5.42 0.90 9.86
CA ALA A 34 -4.76 2.16 9.53
C ALA A 34 -4.27 2.16 8.08
N ILE A 35 -3.63 1.06 7.66
CA ILE A 35 -3.13 0.93 6.28
C ILE A 35 -4.29 0.78 5.29
N ASP A 36 -5.36 0.06 5.63
CA ASP A 36 -6.58 -0.02 4.83
C ASP A 36 -7.25 1.34 4.65
N ALA A 37 -7.35 2.14 5.72
CA ALA A 37 -7.93 3.47 5.65
C ALA A 37 -7.10 4.40 4.74
N HIS A 38 -5.78 4.28 4.80
CA HIS A 38 -4.88 5.04 3.92
C HIS A 38 -5.04 4.62 2.45
N VAL A 39 -5.02 3.32 2.18
CA VAL A 39 -5.21 2.75 0.84
C VAL A 39 -6.53 3.19 0.23
N ARG A 40 -7.64 3.09 0.97
CA ARG A 40 -8.96 3.57 0.50
C ARG A 40 -8.98 5.05 0.17
N LYS A 41 -8.17 5.84 0.88
CA LYS A 41 -8.14 7.29 0.70
C LYS A 41 -7.26 7.71 -0.47
N THR A 42 -6.19 6.97 -0.75
CA THR A 42 -5.19 7.35 -1.76
C THR A 42 -5.22 6.52 -3.03
N THR A 43 -6.00 5.44 -3.05
CA THR A 43 -6.10 4.49 -4.17
C THR A 43 -7.56 4.11 -4.41
N ASN A 44 -7.80 3.40 -5.52
CA ASN A 44 -9.12 2.85 -5.82
C ASN A 44 -9.41 1.50 -5.13
N PHE A 45 -8.53 1.02 -4.25
CA PHE A 45 -8.68 -0.28 -3.58
C PHE A 45 -9.38 -0.16 -2.22
N LEU A 46 -10.10 -1.21 -1.84
CA LEU A 46 -10.81 -1.27 -0.56
C LEU A 46 -9.96 -1.76 0.60
N SER A 47 -8.83 -2.39 0.34
CA SER A 47 -7.90 -2.83 1.37
C SER A 47 -6.49 -2.90 0.84
N TRP A 48 -5.54 -2.84 1.76
CA TRP A 48 -4.13 -3.02 1.48
C TRP A 48 -3.84 -4.37 0.83
N LYS A 49 -4.50 -5.44 1.30
CA LYS A 49 -4.37 -6.79 0.74
C LYS A 49 -4.86 -6.88 -0.71
N GLU A 50 -5.97 -6.22 -1.03
CA GLU A 50 -6.50 -6.15 -2.39
C GLU A 50 -5.50 -5.45 -3.32
N MET A 51 -4.96 -4.31 -2.87
CA MET A 51 -3.93 -3.57 -3.60
C MET A 51 -2.66 -4.42 -3.84
N LEU A 52 -2.18 -5.15 -2.85
CA LEU A 52 -1.01 -6.03 -3.00
C LEU A 52 -1.25 -7.16 -3.98
N THR A 53 -2.45 -7.75 -3.94
CA THR A 53 -2.81 -8.85 -4.85
C THR A 53 -2.77 -8.37 -6.30
N GLU A 54 -3.37 -7.21 -6.58
CA GLU A 54 -3.33 -6.57 -7.91
C GLU A 54 -1.91 -6.17 -8.31
N ALA A 55 -1.11 -5.64 -7.37
CA ALA A 55 0.26 -5.23 -7.63
C ALA A 55 1.15 -6.41 -8.01
N VAL A 56 0.97 -7.58 -7.37
CA VAL A 56 1.69 -8.81 -7.72
C VAL A 56 1.25 -9.33 -9.08
N ASP A 57 -0.06 -9.37 -9.34
CA ASP A 57 -0.60 -9.82 -10.64
C ASP A 57 -0.03 -8.99 -11.80
N ALA A 58 -0.02 -7.66 -11.64
CA ALA A 58 0.52 -6.71 -12.59
C ALA A 58 2.06 -6.79 -12.78
N TYR A 59 2.79 -7.40 -11.84
CA TYR A 59 4.25 -7.58 -11.95
C TYR A 59 4.64 -8.93 -12.56
N THR A 60 3.73 -9.91 -12.52
CA THR A 60 3.94 -11.26 -13.07
C THR A 60 3.56 -11.43 -14.55
N HIS A 61 3.00 -10.40 -15.18
CA HIS A 61 2.65 -10.34 -16.60
C HIS A 61 3.47 -9.27 -17.34
#